data_AF-A0A3S4CBN9-F1
#
_entry.id   AF-A0A3S4CBN9-F1
#
_cell.length_a   1.000
_cell.length_b   1.000
_cell.length_c   1.000
_cell.angle_alpha   90.00
_cell.angle_beta   90.00
_cell.angle_gamma   90.00
#
_symmetry.space_group_name_H-M   'P 1'
#
loop_
_entity.id
_entity.type
_entity.pdbx_description
1 polymer ?
#
loop_
_entity_poly.entity_id
_entity_poly.type
_entity_poly.pdbx_seq_one_letter_code
_entity_poly.pdbx_strand_id
1 'polypeptide(L)'
;MARPALTDAEERAMRSTILLQAARIIAARGYSALSMRTLALEVGLSPGALYRYFASKQEVLAAHASEAVEDMTARLQSIASASLPPVQTARAMLLEYCRFCAEDPDRFRVLFSHEAEEAARCSTRSPAPSVEEAFALAERQVQLCLDSGDFEAPSARAATLVLWACAHGLVSLWSTITEIEIGDSQAFFEMGISTVLRGLRSESINT
;
A
#
# COMPACT_ATOMS: atom_id res chain seq x y z
N MET A 1 -36.23 -6.05 -21.24
CA MET A 1 -35.92 -7.00 -20.15
C MET A 1 -35.01 -6.29 -19.16
N ALA A 2 -35.32 -6.32 -17.86
CA ALA A 2 -34.43 -5.77 -16.83
C ALA A 2 -33.15 -6.63 -16.76
N ARG A 3 -31.98 -5.99 -16.72
CA ARG A 3 -30.71 -6.72 -16.53
C ARG A 3 -30.78 -7.41 -15.16
N PRO A 4 -30.43 -8.71 -15.05
CA PRO A 4 -30.44 -9.40 -13.77
C PRO A 4 -29.58 -8.65 -12.74
N ALA A 5 -29.96 -8.77 -11.46
CA ALA A 5 -29.14 -8.27 -10.36
C ALA A 5 -27.74 -8.86 -10.47
N LEU A 6 -26.71 -8.03 -10.23
CA LEU A 6 -25.32 -8.50 -10.22
C LEU A 6 -25.17 -9.53 -9.11
N THR A 7 -24.40 -10.58 -9.38
CA THR A 7 -23.90 -11.45 -8.32
C THR A 7 -22.96 -10.66 -7.41
N ASP A 8 -22.81 -11.09 -6.15
CA ASP A 8 -21.89 -10.43 -5.21
C ASP A 8 -20.45 -10.31 -5.76
N ALA A 9 -20.02 -11.27 -6.58
CA ALA A 9 -18.72 -11.25 -7.23
C ALA A 9 -18.62 -10.16 -8.31
N GLU A 10 -19.65 -10.02 -9.15
CA GLU A 10 -19.70 -8.96 -10.16
C GLU A 10 -19.84 -7.57 -9.53
N GLU A 11 -20.55 -7.46 -8.40
CA GLU A 11 -20.65 -6.22 -7.64
C GLU A 11 -19.28 -5.81 -7.08
N ARG A 12 -18.54 -6.74 -6.44
CA ARG A 12 -17.17 -6.49 -5.96
C ARG A 12 -16.22 -6.09 -7.10
N ALA A 13 -16.25 -6.80 -8.22
CA ALA A 13 -15.41 -6.49 -9.37
C ALA A 13 -15.69 -5.08 -9.94
N MET A 14 -16.97 -4.68 -9.97
CA MET A 14 -17.36 -3.32 -10.39
C MET A 14 -16.87 -2.27 -9.39
N ARG A 15 -16.98 -2.53 -8.08
CA ARG A 15 -16.44 -1.62 -7.05
C ARG A 15 -14.95 -1.39 -7.23
N SER A 16 -14.14 -2.45 -7.36
CA SER A 16 -12.70 -2.31 -7.57
C SER A 16 -12.37 -1.61 -8.89
N THR A 17 -13.15 -1.84 -9.95
CA THR A 17 -13.01 -1.09 -11.22
C THR A 17 -13.24 0.41 -11.03
N ILE A 18 -14.28 0.79 -10.28
CA ILE A 18 -14.58 2.19 -9.98
C ILE A 18 -13.44 2.84 -9.19
N LEU A 19 -12.91 2.16 -8.17
CA LEU A 19 -11.82 2.69 -7.35
C LEU A 19 -10.53 2.87 -8.15
N LEU A 20 -10.17 1.89 -8.99
CA LEU A 20 -9.00 1.99 -9.87
C LEU A 20 -9.12 3.18 -10.83
N GLN A 21 -10.30 3.41 -11.42
CA GLN A 21 -10.50 4.56 -12.29
C GLN A 21 -10.45 5.89 -11.51
N ALA A 22 -10.98 5.93 -10.29
CA ALA A 22 -10.85 7.10 -9.43
C ALA A 22 -9.38 7.43 -9.15
N ALA A 23 -8.57 6.41 -8.84
CA ALA A 23 -7.13 6.55 -8.60
C ALA A 23 -6.41 7.17 -9.81
N ARG A 24 -6.68 6.65 -11.02
CA ARG A 24 -6.11 7.17 -12.28
C ARG A 24 -6.51 8.61 -12.56
N ILE A 25 -7.76 8.99 -12.30
CA ILE A 25 -8.21 10.39 -12.47
C ILE A 25 -7.44 11.31 -11.52
N ILE A 26 -7.36 10.95 -10.24
CA ILE A 26 -6.65 11.75 -9.23
C ILE A 26 -5.17 11.84 -9.60
N ALA A 27 -4.60 10.74 -10.04
CA ALA A 27 -3.24 10.67 -10.44
C ALA A 27 -2.92 11.61 -11.62
N ALA A 28 -3.67 11.50 -12.70
CA ALA A 28 -3.40 12.24 -13.92
C ALA A 28 -3.77 13.72 -13.82
N ARG A 29 -4.83 14.06 -13.08
CA ARG A 29 -5.48 15.38 -13.12
C ARG A 29 -5.61 16.05 -11.74
N GLY A 30 -5.10 15.42 -10.69
CA GLY A 30 -5.20 15.88 -9.31
C GLY A 30 -6.55 15.56 -8.66
N TYR A 31 -6.59 15.67 -7.33
CA TYR A 31 -7.77 15.35 -6.55
C TYR A 31 -9.00 16.17 -6.97
N SER A 32 -8.85 17.47 -7.25
CA SER A 32 -9.95 18.37 -7.62
C SER A 32 -10.70 17.94 -8.89
N ALA A 33 -10.03 17.23 -9.81
CA ALA A 33 -10.63 16.74 -11.05
C ALA A 33 -11.56 15.53 -10.85
N LEU A 34 -11.42 14.81 -9.73
CA LEU A 34 -12.32 13.73 -9.41
C LEU A 34 -13.67 14.30 -8.95
N SER A 35 -14.73 13.94 -9.67
CA SER A 35 -16.12 14.18 -9.29
C SER A 35 -16.94 12.93 -9.53
N MET A 36 -18.07 12.75 -8.83
CA MET A 36 -18.96 11.59 -9.06
C MET A 36 -19.42 11.51 -10.52
N ARG A 37 -19.66 12.67 -11.16
CA ARG A 37 -20.06 12.73 -12.57
C ARG A 37 -18.93 12.30 -13.50
N THR A 38 -17.72 12.85 -13.30
CA THR A 38 -16.55 12.49 -14.11
C THR A 38 -16.22 11.01 -13.95
N LEU A 39 -16.22 10.52 -12.72
CA LEU A 39 -15.95 9.11 -12.42
C LEU A 39 -16.97 8.20 -13.12
N ALA A 40 -18.27 8.51 -13.00
CA ALA A 40 -19.32 7.73 -13.65
C ALA A 40 -19.12 7.65 -15.17
N LEU A 41 -18.76 8.77 -15.81
CA LEU A 41 -18.48 8.81 -17.26
C LEU A 41 -17.29 7.93 -17.63
N GLU A 42 -16.18 8.03 -16.90
CA GLU A 42 -14.94 7.28 -17.18
C GLU A 42 -15.12 5.77 -16.97
N VAL A 43 -16.00 5.34 -16.06
CA VAL A 43 -16.35 3.91 -15.87
C VAL A 43 -17.49 3.43 -16.76
N GLY A 44 -18.11 4.29 -17.58
CA GLY A 44 -19.25 3.95 -18.44
C GLY A 44 -20.58 3.74 -17.69
N LEU A 45 -20.76 4.36 -16.52
CA LEU A 45 -21.98 4.33 -15.72
C LEU A 45 -22.76 5.65 -15.80
N SER A 46 -24.06 5.61 -15.50
CA SER A 46 -24.81 6.82 -15.17
C SER A 46 -24.44 7.31 -13.76
N PRO A 47 -24.56 8.61 -13.45
CA PRO A 47 -24.32 9.11 -12.10
C PRO A 47 -25.16 8.39 -11.04
N GLY A 48 -26.45 8.17 -11.31
CA GLY A 48 -27.34 7.43 -10.40
C GLY A 48 -26.92 5.97 -10.18
N ALA A 49 -26.34 5.31 -11.19
CA ALA A 49 -25.79 3.97 -11.03
C ALA A 49 -24.54 3.94 -10.16
N LEU A 50 -23.66 4.95 -10.29
CA LEU A 50 -22.46 5.10 -9.45
C LEU A 50 -22.82 5.30 -7.98
N TYR A 51 -23.85 6.11 -7.69
CA TYR A 51 -24.32 6.38 -6.33
C TYR A 51 -24.82 5.12 -5.58
N ARG A 52 -25.12 4.03 -6.30
CA ARG A 52 -25.42 2.73 -5.66
C ARG A 52 -24.20 2.07 -5.03
N TYR A 53 -23.00 2.38 -5.54
CA TYR A 53 -21.74 1.82 -5.04
C TYR A 53 -21.10 2.73 -4.00
N PHE A 54 -21.13 4.04 -4.24
CA PHE A 54 -20.50 5.05 -3.38
C PHE A 54 -21.38 6.29 -3.31
N ALA A 55 -21.76 6.69 -2.10
CA ALA A 55 -22.58 7.85 -1.80
C ALA A 55 -21.83 9.17 -2.01
N SER A 56 -20.50 9.17 -1.97
CA SER A 56 -19.69 10.38 -2.14
C SER A 56 -18.29 10.07 -2.68
N LYS A 57 -17.62 11.14 -3.13
CA LYS A 57 -16.22 11.11 -3.53
C LYS A 57 -15.29 10.73 -2.36
N GLN A 58 -15.64 11.14 -1.15
CA GLN A 58 -14.92 10.79 0.08
C GLN A 58 -15.06 9.30 0.38
N GLU A 59 -16.25 8.71 0.17
CA GLU A 59 -16.44 7.26 0.32
C GLU A 59 -15.63 6.48 -0.71
N VAL A 60 -15.54 6.98 -1.95
CA VAL A 60 -14.64 6.42 -2.98
C VAL A 60 -13.19 6.42 -2.49
N LEU A 61 -12.68 7.54 -1.95
CA LEU A 61 -11.31 7.61 -1.44
C LEU A 61 -11.06 6.68 -0.25
N ALA A 62 -11.97 6.69 0.74
CA ALA A 62 -11.83 5.84 1.92
C ALA A 62 -11.82 4.36 1.53
N ALA A 63 -12.71 3.95 0.61
CA ALA A 63 -12.75 2.60 0.09
C ALA A 63 -11.50 2.25 -0.75
N HIS A 64 -10.99 3.18 -1.55
CA HIS A 64 -9.73 3.00 -2.29
C HIS A 64 -8.56 2.72 -1.34
N ALA A 65 -8.41 3.54 -0.29
CA ALA A 65 -7.36 3.37 0.70
C ALA A 65 -7.51 2.03 1.44
N SER A 66 -8.73 1.71 1.88
CA SER A 66 -9.09 0.44 2.50
C SER A 66 -8.70 -0.78 1.64
N GLU A 67 -9.14 -0.83 0.38
CA GLU A 67 -8.83 -1.96 -0.51
C GLU A 67 -7.32 -2.07 -0.81
N ALA A 68 -6.61 -0.95 -0.87
CA ALA A 68 -5.15 -0.94 -1.04
C ALA A 68 -4.42 -1.50 0.19
N VAL A 69 -4.81 -1.10 1.39
CA VAL A 69 -4.20 -1.61 2.62
C VAL A 69 -4.57 -3.07 2.86
N GLU A 70 -5.79 -3.50 2.54
CA GLU A 70 -6.20 -4.90 2.63
C GLU A 70 -5.36 -5.82 1.74
N ASP A 71 -5.18 -5.44 0.47
CA ASP A 71 -4.33 -6.16 -0.49
C ASP A 71 -2.87 -6.23 -0.01
N MET A 72 -2.30 -5.09 0.42
CA MET A 72 -0.95 -5.04 0.99
C MET A 72 -0.83 -5.97 2.22
N THR A 73 -1.77 -5.87 3.16
CA THR A 73 -1.74 -6.64 4.40
C THR A 73 -1.82 -8.13 4.11
N ALA A 74 -2.67 -8.55 3.16
CA ALA A 74 -2.79 -9.94 2.74
C ALA A 74 -1.47 -10.49 2.14
N ARG A 75 -0.81 -9.70 1.28
CA ARG A 75 0.50 -10.06 0.69
C ARG A 75 1.58 -10.20 1.77
N LEU A 76 1.67 -9.24 2.68
CA LEU A 76 2.61 -9.28 3.79
C LEU A 76 2.34 -10.46 4.73
N GLN A 77 1.07 -10.77 5.00
CA GLN A 77 0.67 -11.90 5.85
C GLN A 77 1.03 -13.24 5.21
N SER A 78 0.89 -13.36 3.88
CA SER A 78 1.33 -14.54 3.14
C SER A 78 2.83 -14.76 3.27
N ILE A 79 3.64 -13.69 3.18
CA ILE A 79 5.10 -13.76 3.36
C ILE A 79 5.46 -14.11 4.80
N ALA A 80 4.82 -13.47 5.79
CA ALA A 80 5.05 -13.75 7.20
C ALA A 80 4.73 -15.20 7.58
N SER A 81 3.81 -15.83 6.84
CA SER A 81 3.42 -17.24 7.03
C SER A 81 4.35 -18.21 6.29
N ALA A 82 5.23 -17.73 5.41
CA ALA A 82 6.26 -18.55 4.79
C ALA A 82 7.32 -18.88 5.86
N SER A 83 7.67 -20.16 6.02
CA SER A 83 8.62 -20.64 7.03
C SER A 83 10.08 -20.29 6.69
N LEU A 84 10.36 -19.01 6.46
CA LEU A 84 11.68 -18.44 6.20
C LEU A 84 12.34 -17.98 7.51
N PRO A 85 13.68 -17.88 7.56
CA PRO A 85 14.38 -17.25 8.67
C PRO A 85 13.95 -15.78 8.88
N PRO A 86 13.96 -15.24 10.12
CA PRO A 86 13.36 -13.94 10.43
C PRO A 86 13.83 -12.79 9.53
N VAL A 87 15.13 -12.65 9.32
CA VAL A 87 15.71 -11.60 8.46
C VAL A 87 15.30 -11.77 7.00
N GLN A 88 15.18 -13.00 6.52
CA GLN A 88 14.75 -13.27 5.13
C GLN A 88 13.28 -12.92 4.95
N THR A 89 12.43 -13.21 5.93
CA THR A 89 11.03 -12.78 5.95
C THR A 89 10.92 -11.25 5.96
N ALA A 90 11.67 -10.56 6.83
CA ALA A 90 11.69 -9.10 6.88
C ALA A 90 12.13 -8.48 5.53
N ARG A 91 13.18 -9.05 4.90
CA ARG A 91 13.62 -8.64 3.56
C ARG A 91 12.52 -8.84 2.51
N ALA A 92 11.86 -10.01 2.51
CA ALA A 92 10.80 -10.31 1.57
C ALA A 92 9.61 -9.37 1.72
N MET A 93 9.20 -9.05 2.95
CA MET A 93 8.14 -8.08 3.24
C MET A 93 8.47 -6.68 2.72
N LEU A 94 9.71 -6.22 2.90
CA LEU A 94 10.15 -4.91 2.41
C LEU A 94 10.18 -4.84 0.88
N LEU A 95 10.64 -5.89 0.21
CA LEU A 95 10.63 -5.97 -1.24
C LEU A 95 9.21 -6.07 -1.80
N GLU A 96 8.32 -6.81 -1.12
CA GLU A 96 6.92 -6.88 -1.48
C GLU A 96 6.22 -5.53 -1.34
N TYR A 97 6.54 -4.78 -0.28
CA TYR A 97 6.08 -3.40 -0.14
C TYR A 97 6.49 -2.55 -1.35
N CYS A 98 7.76 -2.59 -1.74
CA CYS A 98 8.25 -1.85 -2.91
C CYS A 98 7.55 -2.29 -4.21
N ARG A 99 7.40 -3.61 -4.41
CA ARG A 99 6.73 -4.18 -5.58
C ARG A 99 5.27 -3.77 -5.66
N PHE A 100 4.52 -3.90 -4.56
CA PHE A 100 3.12 -3.48 -4.49
C PHE A 100 2.96 -2.01 -4.91
N CYS A 101 3.83 -1.14 -4.42
CA CYS A 101 3.75 0.29 -4.75
C CYS A 101 4.15 0.56 -6.21
N ALA A 102 5.06 -0.24 -6.77
CA ALA A 102 5.52 -0.12 -8.15
C ALA A 102 4.56 -0.72 -9.18
N GLU A 103 3.73 -1.70 -8.81
CA GLU A 103 2.71 -2.31 -9.67
C GLU A 103 1.68 -1.28 -10.15
N ASP A 104 1.29 -0.35 -9.27
CA ASP A 104 0.35 0.73 -9.57
C ASP A 104 0.75 2.02 -8.81
N PRO A 105 1.65 2.84 -9.39
CA PRO A 105 2.12 4.07 -8.76
C PRO A 105 1.00 5.09 -8.50
N ASP A 106 -0.07 5.05 -9.31
CA ASP A 106 -1.22 5.94 -9.16
C ASP A 106 -2.06 5.53 -7.94
N ARG A 107 -2.31 4.22 -7.77
CA ARG A 107 -2.94 3.67 -6.56
C ARG A 107 -2.13 4.00 -5.30
N PHE A 108 -0.81 3.87 -5.35
CA PHE A 108 0.11 4.21 -4.25
C PHE A 108 0.06 5.70 -3.90
N ARG A 109 0.16 6.58 -4.89
CA ARG A 109 0.13 8.03 -4.66
C ARG A 109 -1.17 8.50 -4.02
N VAL A 110 -2.30 7.92 -4.41
CA VAL A 110 -3.59 8.23 -3.79
C VAL A 110 -3.68 7.67 -2.37
N LEU A 111 -3.19 6.45 -2.13
CA LEU A 111 -3.21 5.83 -0.79
C LEU A 111 -2.51 6.70 0.27
N PHE A 112 -1.38 7.33 -0.09
CA PHE A 112 -0.60 8.16 0.82
C PHE A 112 -0.87 9.67 0.68
N SER A 113 -1.98 10.08 0.06
CA SER A 113 -2.37 11.49 -0.04
C SER A 113 -3.10 11.98 1.23
N HIS A 114 -3.02 13.28 1.52
CA HIS A 114 -3.72 13.89 2.65
C HIS A 114 -5.24 13.67 2.57
N GLU A 115 -5.81 13.75 1.38
CA GLU A 115 -7.25 13.58 1.17
C GLU A 115 -7.72 12.15 1.43
N ALA A 116 -6.90 11.14 1.10
CA ALA A 116 -7.20 9.74 1.43
C ALA A 116 -7.14 9.50 2.94
N GLU A 117 -6.15 10.09 3.61
CA GLU A 117 -6.01 10.02 5.07
C GLU A 117 -7.20 10.70 5.79
N GLU A 118 -7.60 11.89 5.32
CA GLU A 118 -8.79 12.60 5.83
C GLU A 118 -10.08 11.81 5.59
N ALA A 119 -10.25 11.27 4.38
CA ALA A 119 -11.42 10.45 4.06
C ALA A 119 -11.50 9.18 4.91
N ALA A 120 -10.35 8.52 5.17
CA ALA A 120 -10.28 7.35 6.03
C ALA A 120 -10.66 7.69 7.49
N ARG A 121 -10.17 8.81 8.03
CA ARG A 121 -10.52 9.29 9.37
C ARG A 121 -12.01 9.58 9.56
N CYS A 122 -12.66 10.11 8.53
CA CYS A 122 -14.07 10.49 8.59
C CYS A 122 -15.03 9.35 8.22
N SER A 123 -14.52 8.21 7.73
CA SER A 123 -15.34 7.07 7.35
C SER A 123 -15.95 6.38 8.57
N THR A 124 -17.26 6.13 8.54
CA THR A 124 -18.00 5.42 9.60
C THR A 124 -18.22 3.94 9.27
N ARG A 125 -17.75 3.47 8.10
CA ARG A 125 -18.08 2.15 7.54
C ARG A 125 -16.93 1.16 7.78
N SER A 126 -17.06 0.36 8.86
CA SER A 126 -16.26 -0.82 9.29
C SER A 126 -14.73 -0.67 9.36
N PRO A 127 -14.02 -1.28 10.34
CA PRO A 127 -12.56 -1.21 10.40
C PRO A 127 -11.99 -2.16 9.36
N ALA A 128 -11.86 -1.69 8.12
CA ALA A 128 -10.95 -2.34 7.19
C ALA A 128 -9.52 -2.28 7.73
N PRO A 129 -8.63 -3.22 7.35
CA PRO A 129 -7.25 -3.19 7.79
C PRO A 129 -6.65 -1.82 7.53
N SER A 130 -6.15 -1.22 8.61
CA SER A 130 -5.57 0.11 8.58
C SER A 130 -4.07 0.02 8.29
N VAL A 131 -3.46 1.15 7.91
CA VAL A 131 -1.99 1.24 7.79
C VAL A 131 -1.31 0.79 9.08
N GLU A 132 -1.96 0.97 10.22
CA GLU A 132 -1.49 0.50 11.53
C GLU A 132 -1.45 -1.02 11.64
N GLU A 133 -2.41 -1.76 11.07
CA GLU A 133 -2.39 -3.23 11.07
C GLU A 133 -1.27 -3.80 10.19
N ALA A 134 -1.10 -3.25 8.98
CA ALA A 134 0.02 -3.60 8.10
C ALA A 134 1.37 -3.30 8.77
N PHE A 135 1.47 -2.15 9.45
CA PHE A 135 2.64 -1.78 10.23
C PHE A 135 2.89 -2.75 11.40
N ALA A 136 1.85 -3.10 12.17
CA ALA A 136 1.97 -4.03 13.29
C ALA A 136 2.40 -5.44 12.86
N LEU A 137 2.02 -5.87 11.66
CA LEU A 137 2.53 -7.11 11.07
C LEU A 137 4.03 -7.04 10.78
N ALA A 138 4.50 -5.96 10.16
CA ALA A 138 5.94 -5.74 9.93
C ALA A 138 6.72 -5.60 11.26
N GLU A 139 6.15 -4.90 12.24
CA GLU A 139 6.75 -4.71 13.56
C GLU A 139 6.93 -6.04 14.30
N ARG A 140 5.93 -6.93 14.25
CA ARG A 140 6.07 -8.29 14.78
C ARG A 140 7.21 -9.06 14.10
N GLN A 141 7.36 -8.93 12.78
CA GLN A 141 8.44 -9.59 12.07
C GLN A 141 9.82 -9.04 12.47
N VAL A 142 9.93 -7.73 12.67
CA VAL A 142 11.16 -7.10 13.14
C VAL A 142 11.48 -7.51 14.59
N GLN A 143 10.47 -7.67 15.45
CA GLN A 143 10.66 -8.19 16.80
C GLN A 143 11.28 -9.60 16.78
N LEU A 144 10.83 -10.49 15.88
CA LEU A 144 11.45 -11.82 15.72
C LEU A 144 12.93 -11.74 15.33
N CYS A 145 13.32 -10.74 14.53
CA CYS A 145 14.72 -10.52 14.17
C CYS A 145 15.56 -10.06 15.38
N LEU A 146 14.99 -9.19 16.25
CA LEU A 146 15.63 -8.78 17.50
C LEU A 146 15.75 -9.95 18.48
N ASP A 147 14.69 -10.74 18.65
CA ASP A 147 14.66 -11.89 19.57
C ASP A 147 15.66 -12.98 19.17
N SER A 148 15.92 -13.14 17.86
CA SER A 148 16.92 -14.06 17.33
C SER A 148 18.37 -13.57 17.48
N GLY A 149 18.58 -12.31 17.86
CA GLY A 149 19.90 -11.66 17.89
C GLY A 149 20.45 -11.29 16.51
N ASP A 150 19.69 -11.49 15.44
CA ASP A 150 20.08 -11.14 14.08
C ASP A 150 20.13 -9.61 13.87
N PHE A 151 19.24 -8.87 14.55
CA PHE A 151 19.20 -7.40 14.53
C PHE A 151 19.54 -6.77 15.88
N GLU A 152 20.06 -5.55 15.84
CA GLU A 152 20.27 -4.67 16.97
C GLU A 152 19.59 -3.31 16.73
N ALA A 153 18.67 -2.93 17.61
CA ALA A 153 17.98 -1.65 17.58
C ALA A 153 17.37 -1.31 18.95
N PRO A 154 17.07 -0.04 19.25
CA PRO A 154 16.43 0.34 20.51
C PRO A 154 15.05 -0.26 20.74
N SER A 155 14.30 -0.57 19.68
CA SER A 155 13.01 -1.26 19.72
C SER A 155 12.60 -1.76 18.33
N ALA A 156 11.69 -2.75 18.28
CA ALA A 156 11.10 -3.20 17.02
C ALA A 156 10.40 -2.06 16.29
N ARG A 157 9.68 -1.19 17.01
CA ARG A 157 9.02 -0.01 16.43
C ARG A 157 9.99 0.91 15.71
N ALA A 158 11.10 1.25 16.35
CA ALA A 158 12.09 2.17 15.79
C ALA A 158 12.74 1.57 14.53
N ALA A 159 13.14 0.30 14.57
CA ALA A 159 13.69 -0.39 13.41
C ALA A 159 12.65 -0.49 12.27
N THR A 160 11.39 -0.81 12.57
CA THR A 160 10.32 -0.90 11.58
C THR A 160 10.07 0.44 10.89
N LEU A 161 10.05 1.56 11.64
CA LEU A 161 9.92 2.90 11.07
C LEU A 161 11.07 3.24 10.12
N VAL A 162 12.31 2.93 10.49
CA VAL A 162 13.49 3.20 9.64
C VAL A 162 13.46 2.34 8.37
N LEU A 163 13.15 1.05 8.51
CA LEU A 163 13.02 0.13 7.39
C LEU A 163 11.92 0.58 6.43
N TRP A 164 10.75 0.97 6.97
CA TRP A 164 9.65 1.47 6.18
C TRP A 164 9.97 2.82 5.52
N ALA A 165 10.60 3.74 6.24
CA ALA A 165 11.05 5.02 5.67
C ALA A 165 12.04 4.81 4.50
N CYS A 166 12.95 3.84 4.61
CA CYS A 166 13.84 3.47 3.52
C CYS A 166 13.05 2.91 2.32
N ALA A 167 12.20 1.91 2.52
CA ALA A 167 11.40 1.31 1.46
C ALA A 167 10.48 2.34 0.76
N HIS A 168 9.77 3.15 1.55
CA HIS A 168 8.90 4.22 1.08
C HIS A 168 9.67 5.31 0.34
N GLY A 169 10.86 5.68 0.82
CA GLY A 169 11.76 6.62 0.16
C GLY A 169 12.24 6.12 -1.19
N LEU A 170 12.63 4.84 -1.29
CA LEU A 170 13.05 4.23 -2.56
C LEU A 170 11.93 4.29 -3.61
N VAL A 171 10.72 3.87 -3.24
CA VAL A 171 9.55 3.92 -4.13
C VAL A 171 9.20 5.36 -4.49
N SER A 172 9.21 6.28 -3.52
CA SER A 172 8.91 7.69 -3.76
C SER A 172 9.89 8.32 -4.72
N LEU A 173 11.20 8.09 -4.55
CA LEU A 173 12.21 8.60 -5.48
C LEU A 173 12.02 8.02 -6.88
N TRP A 174 11.83 6.71 -7.00
CA TRP A 174 11.59 6.03 -8.28
C TRP A 174 10.34 6.53 -9.02
N SER A 175 9.25 6.77 -8.28
CA SER A 175 7.96 7.16 -8.88
C SER A 175 7.81 8.66 -9.14
N THR A 176 8.54 9.52 -8.42
CA THR A 176 8.35 10.98 -8.48
C THR A 176 9.48 11.73 -9.15
N ILE A 177 10.72 11.21 -9.12
CA ILE A 177 11.88 11.86 -9.74
C ILE A 177 12.16 11.23 -11.10
N THR A 178 11.72 11.89 -12.16
CA THR A 178 11.90 11.42 -13.55
C THR A 178 13.13 12.02 -14.24
N GLU A 179 13.73 13.05 -13.66
CA GLU A 179 14.92 13.73 -14.22
C GLU A 179 16.23 12.97 -13.96
N ILE A 180 16.23 12.06 -12.98
CA ILE A 180 17.38 11.24 -12.62
C ILE A 180 17.14 9.83 -13.14
N GLU A 181 18.07 9.31 -13.94
CA GLU A 181 18.01 7.93 -14.43
C GLU A 181 18.24 6.95 -13.27
N ILE A 182 17.13 6.46 -12.72
CA ILE A 182 17.10 5.27 -11.85
C ILE A 182 17.00 4.10 -12.83
N GLY A 183 18.06 3.29 -12.92
CA GLY A 183 18.14 2.16 -13.85
C GLY A 183 17.10 1.07 -13.57
N ASP A 184 17.53 -0.18 -13.48
CA ASP A 184 16.60 -1.27 -13.14
C ASP A 184 15.98 -1.05 -11.74
N SER A 185 14.66 -0.89 -11.68
CA SER A 185 13.96 -0.53 -10.44
C SER A 185 14.03 -1.63 -9.39
N GLN A 186 14.03 -2.90 -9.82
CA GLN A 186 14.19 -4.03 -8.92
C GLN A 186 15.59 -4.01 -8.29
N ALA A 187 16.65 -3.85 -9.07
CA ALA A 187 18.01 -3.73 -8.57
C ALA A 187 18.17 -2.54 -7.61
N PHE A 188 17.53 -1.40 -7.92
CA PHE A 188 17.51 -0.23 -7.05
C PHE A 188 16.86 -0.52 -5.68
N PHE A 189 15.68 -1.15 -5.67
CA PHE A 189 15.00 -1.54 -4.43
C PHE A 189 15.80 -2.56 -3.64
N GLU A 190 16.34 -3.59 -4.30
CA GLU A 190 17.15 -4.63 -3.65
C GLU A 190 18.41 -4.05 -2.99
N MET A 191 19.10 -3.13 -3.67
CA MET A 191 20.28 -2.46 -3.13
C MET A 191 19.94 -1.62 -1.90
N GLY A 192 18.87 -0.82 -1.96
CA GLY A 192 18.43 0.02 -0.84
C GLY A 192 18.03 -0.82 0.38
N ILE A 193 17.18 -1.83 0.17
CA ILE A 193 16.73 -2.74 1.24
C ILE A 193 17.91 -3.52 1.84
N SER A 194 18.83 -4.04 1.00
CA SER A 194 20.03 -4.72 1.52
C SER A 194 20.94 -3.79 2.31
N THR A 195 20.95 -2.49 2.02
CA THR A 195 21.79 -1.52 2.73
C THR A 195 21.23 -1.22 4.11
N VAL A 196 19.94 -0.92 4.22
CA VAL A 196 19.31 -0.66 5.53
C VAL A 196 19.30 -1.91 6.43
N LEU A 197 19.07 -3.10 5.87
CA LEU A 197 19.11 -4.35 6.65
C LEU A 197 20.50 -4.65 7.20
N ARG A 198 21.57 -4.35 6.44
CA ARG A 198 22.95 -4.50 6.93
C ARG A 198 23.24 -3.57 8.10
N GLY A 199 22.69 -2.35 8.08
CA GLY A 199 22.86 -1.37 9.16
C GLY A 199 22.17 -1.75 10.47
N LEU A 200 21.27 -2.74 10.45
CA LEU A 200 20.62 -3.26 11.66
C LEU A 200 21.25 -4.57 12.16
N ARG A 201 22.21 -5.17 11.46
CA ARG A 201 22.80 -6.45 11.89
C ARG A 201 23.54 -6.27 13.20
N SER A 202 23.41 -7.22 14.11
CA SER A 202 24.24 -7.25 15.31
C SER A 202 25.72 -7.39 14.91
N GLU A 203 26.56 -6.51 15.44
CA GLU A 203 28.00 -6.68 15.32
C GLU A 203 28.40 -7.80 16.30
N SER A 204 28.71 -8.98 15.77
CA SER A 204 29.43 -9.96 16.57
C SER A 204 30.77 -9.34 16.94
N ILE A 205 30.89 -8.85 18.17
CA ILE A 205 32.18 -8.50 18.76
C ILE A 205 32.94 -9.83 18.82
N ASN A 206 33.81 -10.08 17.84
CA ASN A 206 34.85 -11.08 17.98
C ASN A 206 35.73 -10.61 19.15
N THR A 207 35.60 -11.32 20.27
CA THR A 207 36.37 -11.15 21.50
C THR A 207 37.87 -11.23 21.27
#